data_AF-A0A9P3ZZN4-F1
#
_entry.id   AF-A0A9P3ZZN4-F1
#
_cell.length_a   1.000
_cell.length_b   1.000
_cell.length_c   1.000
_cell.angle_alpha   90.00
_cell.angle_beta   90.00
_cell.angle_gamma   90.00
#
_symmetry.space_group_name_H-M   'P 1'
#
loop_
_entity.id
_entity.type
_entity.pdbx_description
1 polymer ?
#
loop_
_entity_poly.entity_id
_entity_poly.type
_entity_poly.pdbx_seq_one_letter_code
_entity_poly.pdbx_strand_id
1 'polypeptide(L)'
;MTLDNVQNFQIDITPANPRLAGQGDQVVFYNTQTSTFNSIQVKNVYNYSDARAKTNIQPLANCMSGLKKLRTYSYKFKDEGTAAKAYTLRKGGHGKEYGLLAQEVEKVFPNLVVTDNEGKKLINYTELIPVLINAVQQLSSEVEELKGKISK
;
A
#
# COMPACT_ATOMS: atom_id res chain seq x y z
N MET A 1 34.27 7.05 23.64
CA MET A 1 34.01 6.78 22.21
C MET A 1 32.78 7.61 21.84
N THR A 2 33.02 8.85 21.43
CA THR A 2 31.96 9.79 21.04
C THR A 2 31.34 9.30 19.75
N LEU A 3 30.04 9.05 19.75
CA LEU A 3 29.28 8.72 18.54
C LEU A 3 29.43 9.91 17.60
N ASP A 4 30.13 9.69 16.49
CA ASP A 4 30.30 10.67 15.44
C ASP A 4 28.95 11.24 15.03
N ASN A 5 28.89 12.56 14.94
CA ASN A 5 27.77 13.34 14.43
C ASN A 5 27.35 12.80 13.05
N VAL A 6 26.36 11.92 13.01
CA VAL A 6 25.64 11.62 11.77
C VAL A 6 24.95 12.92 11.38
N GLN A 7 25.44 13.58 10.33
CA GLN A 7 24.76 14.71 9.73
C GLN A 7 23.44 14.20 9.14
N ASN A 8 22.37 14.29 9.92
CA ASN A 8 21.03 14.05 9.41
C ASN A 8 20.61 15.29 8.63
N PHE A 9 20.23 15.10 7.36
CA PHE A 9 19.48 16.12 6.64
C PHE A 9 18.12 16.26 7.31
N GLN A 10 17.89 17.39 7.98
CA GLN A 10 16.66 17.71 8.70
C GLN A 10 15.95 18.88 8.01
N ILE A 11 14.66 18.72 7.76
CA ILE A 11 13.79 19.80 7.29
C ILE A 11 12.84 20.15 8.43
N ASP A 12 13.06 21.29 9.08
CA ASP A 12 12.17 21.85 10.08
C ASP A 12 11.27 22.92 9.46
N ILE A 13 9.96 22.72 9.58
CA ILE A 13 8.93 23.64 9.08
C ILE A 13 8.09 24.12 10.25
N THR A 14 8.04 25.44 10.42
CA THR A 14 7.41 26.12 11.56
C THR A 14 6.00 26.72 11.35
N PRO A 15 5.39 26.81 10.15
CA PRO A 15 4.03 27.33 10.05
C PRO A 15 2.99 26.31 10.54
N ALA A 16 1.87 26.78 11.08
CA ALA A 16 0.70 25.96 11.34
C ALA A 16 0.21 25.36 9.99
N ASN A 17 0.34 24.05 9.82
CA ASN A 17 -0.02 23.28 8.61
C ASN A 17 0.97 23.41 7.44
N PRO A 18 2.19 22.88 7.58
CA PRO A 18 3.10 22.78 6.44
C PRO A 18 2.47 21.96 5.30
N ARG A 19 2.72 22.37 4.06
CA ARG A 19 2.32 21.64 2.86
C ARG A 19 3.56 21.26 2.06
N LEU A 20 3.57 20.02 1.59
CA LEU A 20 4.54 19.52 0.63
C LEU A 20 3.79 19.14 -0.64
N ALA A 21 4.21 19.66 -1.79
CA ALA A 21 3.64 19.37 -3.09
C ALA A 21 4.76 19.03 -4.06
N GLY A 22 4.51 18.05 -4.92
CA GLY A 22 5.40 17.73 -6.05
C GLY A 22 4.68 17.93 -7.37
N GLN A 23 5.44 17.83 -8.46
CA GLN A 23 4.89 17.92 -9.81
C GLN A 23 4.00 16.71 -10.10
N GLY A 24 2.84 16.94 -10.73
CA GLY A 24 1.87 15.87 -11.04
C GLY A 24 1.12 15.34 -9.82
N ASP A 25 0.96 16.17 -8.78
CA ASP A 25 0.23 15.85 -7.54
C ASP A 25 0.81 14.67 -6.75
N GLN A 26 2.11 14.40 -6.90
CA GLN A 26 2.81 13.30 -6.22
C GLN A 26 4.09 13.77 -5.53
N VAL A 27 4.36 13.20 -4.35
CA VAL A 27 5.66 13.29 -3.68
C VAL A 27 6.30 11.90 -3.73
N VAL A 28 7.40 11.78 -4.48
CA VAL A 28 8.09 10.51 -4.69
C VAL A 28 9.31 10.41 -3.79
N PHE A 29 9.33 9.41 -2.91
CA PHE A 29 10.46 9.12 -2.01
C PHE A 29 11.37 8.04 -2.62
N TYR A 30 12.25 8.46 -3.52
CA TYR A 30 13.14 7.56 -4.27
C TYR A 30 14.61 7.97 -4.12
N ASN A 31 15.48 7.00 -3.83
CA ASN A 31 16.92 7.19 -3.78
C ASN A 31 17.53 6.83 -5.14
N THR A 32 17.98 7.84 -5.89
CA THR A 32 18.55 7.67 -7.23
C THR A 32 19.92 6.99 -7.22
N GLN A 33 20.69 7.10 -6.14
CA GLN A 33 22.01 6.47 -6.02
C GLN A 33 21.90 4.95 -5.87
N THR A 34 20.92 4.49 -5.08
CA THR A 34 20.67 3.05 -4.87
C THR A 34 19.59 2.49 -5.78
N SER A 35 18.88 3.34 -6.52
CA SER A 35 17.72 2.99 -7.35
C SER A 35 16.57 2.33 -6.56
N THR A 36 16.37 2.72 -5.30
CA THR A 36 15.38 2.11 -4.40
C THR A 36 14.36 3.12 -3.88
N PHE A 37 13.11 2.68 -3.65
CA PHE A 37 12.12 3.47 -2.89
C PHE A 37 12.44 3.44 -1.38
N ASN A 38 12.12 4.54 -0.69
CA ASN A 38 12.36 4.65 0.75
C ASN A 38 11.22 4.05 1.57
N SER A 39 11.53 3.48 2.74
CA SER A 39 10.53 3.18 3.78
C SER A 39 10.11 4.47 4.49
N ILE A 40 8.82 4.63 4.74
CA ILE A 40 8.26 5.80 5.44
C ILE A 40 7.78 5.34 6.83
N GLN A 41 8.31 5.95 7.89
CA GLN A 41 7.83 5.77 9.26
C GLN A 41 7.02 7.00 9.67
N VAL A 42 5.74 6.82 9.92
CA VAL A 42 4.81 7.86 10.35
C VAL A 42 3.90 7.32 11.45
N LYS A 43 3.41 8.19 12.32
CA LYS A 43 2.49 7.78 13.38
C LYS A 43 1.11 7.40 12.82
N ASN A 44 0.58 8.22 11.91
CA ASN A 44 -0.73 8.04 11.28
C ASN A 44 -0.72 8.62 9.86
N VAL A 45 -1.52 8.03 8.97
CA VAL A 45 -1.86 8.59 7.65
C VAL A 45 -3.37 8.80 7.61
N TYR A 46 -3.80 10.05 7.41
CA TYR A 46 -5.21 10.40 7.26
C TYR A 46 -5.50 10.74 5.80
N ASN A 47 -6.45 10.03 5.18
CA ASN A 47 -6.87 10.26 3.80
C ASN A 47 -8.11 11.15 3.77
N TYR A 48 -8.11 12.19 2.92
CA TYR A 48 -9.28 13.04 2.72
C TYR A 48 -10.40 12.24 2.06
N SER A 49 -11.55 12.13 2.72
CA SER A 49 -12.61 11.18 2.33
C SER A 49 -14.04 11.75 2.52
N ASP A 50 -14.16 13.07 2.67
CA ASP A 50 -15.44 13.78 2.85
C ASP A 50 -16.39 13.51 1.66
N ALA A 51 -17.69 13.35 1.93
CA ALA A 51 -18.68 13.12 0.88
C ALA A 51 -18.72 14.26 -0.17
N ARG A 52 -18.43 15.49 0.24
CA ARG A 52 -18.37 16.67 -0.65
C ARG A 52 -17.20 16.62 -1.63
N ALA A 53 -16.17 15.82 -1.33
CA ALA A 53 -15.02 15.62 -2.20
C ALA A 53 -15.27 14.56 -3.28
N LYS A 54 -16.44 13.92 -3.28
CA LYS A 54 -16.75 12.77 -4.13
C LYS A 54 -18.03 13.01 -4.91
N THR A 55 -18.05 12.51 -6.14
CA THR A 55 -19.24 12.49 -7.00
C THR A 55 -19.43 11.07 -7.52
N ASN A 56 -20.61 10.76 -8.09
CA ASN A 56 -20.92 9.45 -8.65
C ASN A 56 -20.69 8.27 -7.69
N ILE A 57 -21.07 8.45 -6.42
CA ILE A 57 -20.89 7.43 -5.38
C ILE A 57 -21.79 6.23 -5.68
N GLN A 58 -21.18 5.06 -5.89
CA GLN A 58 -21.87 3.79 -6.11
C GLN A 58 -21.38 2.74 -5.10
N PRO A 59 -22.27 1.87 -4.58
CA PRO A 59 -21.84 0.74 -3.77
C PRO A 59 -20.89 -0.19 -4.53
N LEU A 60 -19.88 -0.71 -3.85
CA LEU A 60 -19.09 -1.82 -4.39
C LEU A 60 -19.93 -3.09 -4.43
N ALA A 61 -19.76 -3.89 -5.48
CA ALA A 61 -20.42 -5.17 -5.62
C ALA A 61 -19.45 -6.23 -6.16
N ASN A 62 -19.67 -7.48 -5.75
CA ASN A 62 -18.97 -8.66 -6.29
C ASN A 62 -17.44 -8.66 -6.13
N CYS A 63 -16.91 -7.91 -5.15
CA CYS A 63 -15.48 -7.86 -4.86
C CYS A 63 -14.90 -9.23 -4.49
N MET A 64 -15.69 -10.11 -3.85
CA MET A 64 -15.26 -11.46 -3.50
C MET A 64 -14.78 -12.26 -4.71
N SER A 65 -15.48 -12.15 -5.84
CA SER A 65 -15.14 -12.89 -7.07
C SER A 65 -13.78 -12.47 -7.64
N GLY A 66 -13.43 -11.19 -7.51
CA GLY A 66 -12.13 -10.67 -7.91
C GLY A 66 -11.03 -11.15 -6.96
N LEU A 67 -11.24 -11.01 -5.65
CA LEU A 67 -10.24 -11.43 -4.65
C LEU A 67 -9.89 -12.92 -4.75
N LYS A 68 -10.88 -13.79 -5.04
CA LYS A 68 -10.67 -15.24 -5.26
C LYS A 68 -9.71 -15.54 -6.42
N LYS A 69 -9.49 -14.62 -7.37
CA LYS A 69 -8.56 -14.76 -8.50
C LYS A 69 -7.15 -14.33 -8.17
N LEU A 70 -6.95 -13.57 -7.09
CA LEU A 70 -5.64 -13.08 -6.68
C LEU A 70 -4.86 -14.18 -5.94
N ARG A 71 -3.55 -14.16 -6.11
CA ARG A 71 -2.61 -14.99 -5.36
C ARG A 71 -1.79 -14.11 -4.43
N THR A 72 -1.50 -14.63 -3.24
CA THR A 72 -0.61 -14.00 -2.27
C THR A 72 0.75 -14.67 -2.32
N TYR A 73 1.79 -13.87 -2.10
CA TYR A 73 3.18 -14.31 -2.24
C TYR A 73 3.98 -13.92 -1.02
N SER A 74 4.99 -14.73 -0.72
CA SER A 74 6.14 -14.32 0.09
C SER A 74 7.31 -14.04 -0.84
N TYR A 75 7.98 -12.90 -0.68
CA TYR A 75 9.05 -12.49 -1.59
C TYR A 75 10.17 -11.75 -0.86
N LYS A 76 11.26 -11.50 -1.57
CA LYS A 76 12.34 -10.57 -1.21
C LYS A 76 12.53 -9.60 -2.35
N PHE A 77 12.80 -8.33 -2.05
CA PHE A 77 13.23 -7.40 -3.07
C PHE A 77 14.64 -7.75 -3.54
N LYS A 78 14.92 -7.53 -4.83
CA LYS A 78 16.22 -7.84 -5.44
C LYS A 78 17.38 -7.00 -4.87
N ASP A 79 17.06 -5.86 -4.27
CA ASP A 79 17.99 -4.86 -3.71
C ASP A 79 18.42 -5.16 -2.25
N GLU A 80 18.10 -6.35 -1.72
CA GLU A 80 18.53 -6.78 -0.38
C GLU A 80 19.98 -7.31 -0.32
N GLY A 81 20.67 -7.42 -1.46
CA GLY A 81 22.02 -8.01 -1.56
C GLY A 81 23.21 -7.06 -1.49
N THR A 82 23.03 -5.73 -1.56
CA THR A 82 24.15 -4.78 -1.53
C THR A 82 24.42 -4.30 -0.10
N ALA A 83 25.65 -4.47 0.38
CA ALA A 83 26.14 -4.20 1.74
C ALA A 83 25.97 -2.76 2.27
N ALA A 84 25.35 -1.84 1.51
CA ALA A 84 25.11 -0.46 1.89
C ALA A 84 23.80 -0.32 2.68
N LYS A 85 23.74 -0.87 3.89
CA LYS A 85 22.52 -0.80 4.73
C LYS A 85 22.83 -0.52 6.22
N ALA A 86 23.70 0.45 6.49
CA ALA A 86 24.05 0.94 7.83
C ALA A 86 22.87 1.56 8.62
N TYR A 87 21.72 1.82 7.96
CA TYR A 87 20.51 2.37 8.58
C TYR A 87 19.29 1.46 8.39
N THR A 88 19.50 0.13 8.41
CA THR A 88 18.40 -0.81 8.19
C THR A 88 17.47 -0.90 9.40
N LEU A 89 16.20 -0.59 9.15
CA LEU A 89 15.11 -1.18 9.93
C LEU A 89 15.38 -2.67 10.08
N ARG A 90 15.38 -3.18 11.32
CA ARG A 90 15.50 -4.62 11.56
C ARG A 90 14.24 -5.28 11.02
N LYS A 91 14.32 -5.87 9.82
CA LYS A 91 13.23 -6.68 9.27
C LYS A 91 13.16 -8.00 10.04
N GLY A 92 12.00 -8.29 10.64
CA GLY A 92 11.69 -9.62 11.17
C GLY A 92 11.53 -10.66 10.04
N GLY A 93 11.29 -11.93 10.39
CA GLY A 93 10.86 -12.95 9.41
C GLY A 93 11.88 -13.31 8.32
N HIS A 94 13.18 -13.33 8.64
CA HIS A 94 14.27 -13.67 7.71
C HIS A 94 14.36 -12.78 6.44
N GLY A 95 13.89 -11.53 6.55
CA GLY A 95 13.87 -10.57 5.46
C GLY A 95 12.85 -10.89 4.36
N LYS A 96 11.87 -11.77 4.64
CA LYS A 96 10.76 -12.03 3.71
C LYS A 96 9.63 -11.05 3.96
N GLU A 97 9.02 -10.59 2.87
CA GLU A 97 7.80 -9.78 2.88
C GLU A 97 6.63 -10.59 2.31
N TYR A 98 5.41 -10.10 2.53
CA TYR A 98 4.18 -10.67 1.99
C TYR A 98 3.41 -9.63 1.20
N GLY A 99 2.81 -10.05 0.08
CA GLY A 99 2.01 -9.14 -0.74
C GLY A 99 1.48 -9.79 -1.99
N LEU A 100 1.19 -8.95 -2.98
CA LEU A 100 0.60 -9.29 -4.27
C LEU A 100 1.55 -8.89 -5.41
N LEU A 101 1.39 -9.53 -6.57
CA LEU A 101 2.03 -9.08 -7.80
C LEU A 101 1.12 -8.06 -8.49
N ALA A 102 1.64 -6.85 -8.75
CA ALA A 102 0.86 -5.76 -9.35
C ALA A 102 0.26 -6.15 -10.71
N GLN A 103 0.95 -6.97 -11.48
CA GLN A 103 0.50 -7.47 -12.78
C GLN A 103 -0.72 -8.41 -12.67
N GLU A 104 -0.85 -9.14 -11.55
CA GLU A 104 -2.02 -9.98 -11.30
C GLU A 104 -3.17 -9.16 -10.77
N VAL A 105 -2.89 -8.18 -9.90
CA VAL A 105 -3.89 -7.23 -9.40
C VAL A 105 -4.48 -6.43 -10.56
N GLU A 106 -3.66 -5.93 -11.48
CA GLU A 106 -4.10 -5.12 -12.62
C GLU A 106 -5.13 -5.83 -13.50
N LYS A 107 -5.02 -7.15 -13.67
CA LYS A 107 -5.96 -7.96 -14.46
C LYS A 107 -7.34 -8.07 -13.81
N VAL A 108 -7.44 -7.86 -12.50
CA VAL A 108 -8.67 -8.08 -11.71
C VAL A 108 -9.25 -6.77 -11.18
N PHE A 109 -8.39 -5.90 -10.68
CA PHE A 109 -8.69 -4.60 -10.10
C PHE A 109 -7.73 -3.55 -10.70
N PRO A 110 -7.90 -3.17 -11.99
CA PRO A 110 -6.96 -2.28 -12.68
C PRO A 110 -6.77 -0.94 -11.98
N ASN A 111 -7.83 -0.40 -11.36
CA ASN A 111 -7.79 0.89 -10.65
C ASN A 111 -6.89 0.88 -9.40
N LEU A 112 -6.57 -0.30 -8.85
CA LEU A 112 -5.65 -0.42 -7.72
C LEU A 112 -4.18 -0.37 -8.13
N VAL A 113 -3.88 -0.34 -9.44
CA VAL A 113 -2.52 -0.39 -9.95
C VAL A 113 -2.21 0.88 -10.72
N VAL A 114 -1.12 1.52 -10.34
CA VAL A 114 -0.54 2.65 -11.06
C VAL A 114 0.75 2.18 -11.71
N THR A 115 1.00 2.60 -12.95
CA THR A 115 2.30 2.43 -13.60
C THR A 115 2.97 3.80 -13.64
N ASP A 116 4.17 3.93 -13.06
CA ASP A 116 4.91 5.19 -13.10
C ASP A 116 5.56 5.44 -14.47
N ASN A 117 6.18 6.60 -14.63
CA ASN A 117 6.82 7.02 -15.87
C ASN A 117 8.03 6.14 -16.27
N GLU A 118 8.54 5.32 -15.35
CA GLU A 118 9.63 4.37 -15.59
C GLU A 118 9.11 2.95 -15.87
N GLY A 119 7.78 2.77 -15.93
CA GLY A 119 7.15 1.48 -16.18
C GLY A 119 7.05 0.58 -14.94
N LYS A 120 7.38 1.07 -13.73
CA LYS A 120 7.23 0.31 -12.49
C LYS A 120 5.76 0.32 -12.09
N LYS A 121 5.24 -0.85 -11.69
CA LYS A 121 3.86 -1.01 -11.24
C LYS A 121 3.77 -0.94 -9.71
N LEU A 122 2.88 -0.09 -9.20
CA LEU A 122 2.63 0.15 -7.79
C LEU A 122 1.19 -0.27 -7.45
N ILE A 123 0.98 -0.80 -6.24
CA ILE A 123 -0.35 -1.19 -5.75
C ILE A 123 -0.82 -0.17 -4.70
N ASN A 124 -2.03 0.36 -4.86
CA ASN A 124 -2.73 1.10 -3.82
C ASN A 124 -3.36 0.14 -2.81
N TYR A 125 -2.60 -0.28 -1.81
CA TYR A 125 -3.10 -1.17 -0.76
C TYR A 125 -4.16 -0.52 0.13
N THR A 126 -4.25 0.82 0.19
CA THR A 126 -5.31 1.52 0.92
C THR A 126 -6.67 1.31 0.25
N GLU A 127 -6.74 1.36 -1.08
CA GLU A 127 -7.98 1.07 -1.81
C GLU A 127 -8.35 -0.43 -1.85
N LEU A 128 -7.41 -1.33 -1.53
CA LEU A 128 -7.74 -2.74 -1.34
C LEU A 128 -8.60 -2.98 -0.08
N ILE A 129 -8.53 -2.11 0.92
CA ILE A 129 -9.30 -2.23 2.17
C ILE A 129 -10.82 -2.24 1.92
N PRO A 130 -11.44 -1.25 1.23
CA PRO A 130 -12.89 -1.30 0.96
C PRO A 130 -13.30 -2.49 0.09
N VAL A 131 -12.43 -2.98 -0.80
CA VAL A 131 -12.67 -4.22 -1.56
C VAL A 131 -12.75 -5.44 -0.62
N LEU A 132 -11.83 -5.54 0.35
CA LEU A 132 -11.85 -6.58 1.38
C LEU A 132 -13.08 -6.49 2.27
N ILE A 133 -13.48 -5.28 2.70
CA ILE A 133 -14.71 -5.06 3.49
C ILE A 133 -15.93 -5.59 2.74
N ASN A 134 -16.09 -5.22 1.47
CA ASN A 134 -17.21 -5.70 0.66
C ASN A 134 -17.22 -7.23 0.56
N ALA A 135 -16.06 -7.84 0.33
CA ALA A 135 -15.97 -9.30 0.24
C ALA A 135 -16.30 -9.99 1.57
N VAL A 136 -15.85 -9.46 2.72
CA VAL A 136 -16.22 -10.01 4.04
C VAL A 136 -17.72 -9.90 4.28
N GLN A 137 -18.35 -8.79 3.88
CA GLN A 137 -19.80 -8.64 3.96
C GLN A 137 -20.53 -9.67 3.10
N GLN A 138 -20.09 -9.87 1.85
CA GLN A 138 -20.65 -10.90 0.96
C GLN A 138 -20.48 -12.30 1.54
N LEU A 139 -19.28 -12.63 2.07
CA LEU A 139 -19.01 -13.91 2.72
C LEU A 139 -19.93 -14.14 3.92
N SER A 140 -20.12 -13.10 4.75
CA SER A 140 -21.01 -13.17 5.90
C SER A 140 -22.45 -13.45 5.48
N SER A 141 -22.93 -12.80 4.42
CA SER A 141 -24.28 -13.05 3.89
C SER A 141 -24.44 -14.48 3.35
N GLU A 142 -23.45 -14.99 2.60
CA GLU A 142 -23.45 -16.38 2.11
C GLU A 142 -23.50 -17.38 3.26
N VAL A 143 -22.73 -17.15 4.33
CA VAL A 143 -22.71 -18.01 5.52
C VAL A 143 -24.06 -18.03 6.23
N GLU A 144 -24.69 -16.88 6.43
CA GLU A 144 -26.01 -16.82 7.09
C GLU A 144 -27.11 -17.47 6.23
N GLU A 145 -27.06 -17.32 4.91
CA GLU A 145 -27.99 -18.02 4.00
C GLU A 145 -27.82 -19.55 4.10
N LEU A 146 -26.58 -20.04 4.11
CA LEU A 146 -26.28 -21.46 4.24
C LEU A 146 -26.74 -22.03 5.59
N LYS A 147 -26.51 -21.32 6.70
CA LYS A 147 -27.02 -21.72 8.01
C LYS A 147 -28.55 -21.81 8.02
N GLY A 148 -29.23 -20.81 7.45
CA GLY A 148 -30.69 -20.81 7.35
C GLY A 148 -31.26 -21.97 6.53
N LYS A 149 -30.50 -22.48 5.54
CA LYS A 149 -30.87 -23.69 4.78
C LYS A 149 -30.67 -24.99 5.57
N ILE A 150 -29.68 -25.05 6.46
CA ILE A 150 -29.41 -26.23 7.30
C ILE A 150 -30.37 -26.31 8.49
N SER A 151 -30.91 -25.17 8.96
CA SER A 151 -31.86 -25.11 10.08
C SER A 151 -33.34 -25.34 9.67
N LYS A 152 -33.61 -25.69 8.41
CA LYS A 152 -34.93 -26.10 7.90
C LYS A 152 -34.91 -27.57 7.55
#